data_AF-A0A8J8BVC9-F1
#
_entry.id   AF-A0A8J8BVC9-F1
#
_cell.length_a   1.000
_cell.length_b   1.000
_cell.length_c   1.000
_cell.angle_alpha   90.00
_cell.angle_beta   90.00
_cell.angle_gamma   90.00
#
_symmetry.space_group_name_H-M   'P 1'
#
loop_
_entity.id
_entity.type
_entity.pdbx_description
1 polymer ?
#
loop_
_entity_poly.entity_id
_entity_poly.type
_entity_poly.pdbx_seq_one_letter_code
_entity_poly.pdbx_strand_id
1 'polypeptide(L)'
;MHSESLIEDLVDGVTIALLRRIVEQGECTREELQNSPEVVDESQKIIDNLEKNGLIEREQEALLITEKGEEVLRILHQLNESMNTN
;
A
#
# COMPACT_ATOMS: atom_id res chain seq x y z
N MET A 1 -4.75 -20.02 1.33
CA MET A 1 -6.03 -19.29 1.47
C MET A 1 -5.68 -17.86 1.91
N HIS A 2 -5.08 -17.03 1.05
CA HIS A 2 -4.60 -15.69 1.45
C HIS A 2 -4.71 -14.61 0.37
N SER A 3 -5.11 -14.94 -0.86
CA SER A 3 -5.10 -14.01 -2.00
C SER A 3 -6.32 -13.09 -2.07
N GLU A 4 -7.48 -13.47 -1.52
CA GLU A 4 -8.70 -12.65 -1.54
C GLU A 4 -8.57 -11.41 -0.64
N SER A 5 -7.97 -11.55 0.54
CA SER A 5 -7.74 -10.44 1.48
C SER A 5 -6.81 -9.36 0.92
N LEU A 6 -5.80 -9.74 0.13
CA LEU A 6 -4.87 -8.75 -0.44
C LEU A 6 -5.55 -7.90 -1.52
N ILE A 7 -6.41 -8.50 -2.34
CA ILE A 7 -7.15 -7.76 -3.37
C ILE A 7 -8.14 -6.79 -2.70
N GLU A 8 -8.86 -7.25 -1.67
CA GLU A 8 -9.76 -6.40 -0.88
C GLU A 8 -9.01 -5.21 -0.25
N ASP A 9 -7.82 -5.43 0.29
CA ASP A 9 -6.98 -4.36 0.82
C ASP A 9 -6.53 -3.42 -0.31
N LEU A 10 -6.13 -3.93 -1.49
CA LEU A 10 -5.62 -3.11 -2.60
C LEU A 10 -6.70 -2.29 -3.33
N VAL A 11 -7.98 -2.61 -3.16
CA VAL A 11 -9.09 -1.79 -3.68
C VAL A 11 -9.63 -0.80 -2.65
N ASP A 12 -9.16 -0.89 -1.41
CA ASP A 12 -9.51 0.07 -0.38
C ASP A 12 -8.82 1.43 -0.62
N GLY A 13 -9.61 2.51 -0.49
CA GLY A 13 -9.15 3.86 -0.76
C GLY A 13 -8.02 4.32 0.17
N VAL A 14 -7.98 3.82 1.41
CA VAL A 14 -6.94 4.13 2.40
C VAL A 14 -5.65 3.43 2.02
N THR A 15 -5.70 2.15 1.63
CA THR A 15 -4.53 1.40 1.14
C THR A 15 -3.92 2.04 -0.10
N ILE A 16 -4.74 2.47 -1.06
CA ILE A 16 -4.26 3.13 -2.28
C ILE A 16 -3.58 4.46 -1.95
N ALA A 17 -4.18 5.27 -1.07
CA ALA A 17 -3.60 6.55 -0.65
C ALA A 17 -2.25 6.35 0.07
N LEU A 18 -2.15 5.33 0.93
CA LEU A 18 -0.92 4.91 1.60
C LEU A 18 0.18 4.52 0.62
N LEU A 19 -0.11 3.56 -0.27
CA LEU A 19 0.86 3.08 -1.25
C LEU A 19 1.31 4.21 -2.17
N ARG A 20 0.38 5.05 -2.63
CA ARG A 20 0.70 6.22 -3.45
C ARG A 20 1.63 7.18 -2.71
N ARG A 21 1.41 7.42 -1.42
CA ARG A 21 2.28 8.29 -0.62
C ARG A 21 3.70 7.73 -0.51
N ILE A 22 3.84 6.43 -0.25
CA ILE A 22 5.16 5.78 -0.18
C ILE A 22 5.86 5.86 -1.54
N VAL A 23 5.14 5.64 -2.65
CA VAL A 23 5.71 5.78 -4.01
C VAL A 23 6.15 7.21 -4.31
N GLU A 24 5.32 8.21 -3.98
CA GLU A 24 5.61 9.62 -4.27
C GLU A 24 6.76 10.17 -3.42
N GLN A 25 6.89 9.73 -2.17
CA GLN A 25 7.88 10.23 -1.22
C GLN A 25 9.13 9.34 -1.11
N GLY A 26 9.09 8.13 -1.67
CA GLY A 26 10.13 7.11 -1.54
C GLY A 26 10.09 6.37 -0.19
N GLU A 27 9.59 7.02 0.85
CA GLU A 27 9.40 6.48 2.19
C GLU A 27 8.21 7.14 2.88
N CYS A 28 7.61 6.46 3.86
CA CYS A 28 6.62 7.07 4.75
C CYS A 28 6.89 6.68 6.19
N THR A 29 6.96 7.66 7.09
CA THR A 29 7.24 7.40 8.50
C THR A 29 5.99 7.00 9.28
N ARG A 30 6.15 6.21 10.33
CA ARG A 30 5.03 5.85 11.21
C ARG A 30 4.34 7.08 11.82
N GLU A 31 5.09 8.13 12.12
CA GLU A 31 4.56 9.36 12.71
C GLU A 31 3.64 10.11 11.72
N GLU A 32 3.97 10.11 10.43
CA GLU A 32 3.10 10.67 9.38
C GLU A 32 1.79 9.90 9.23
N LEU A 33 1.81 8.58 9.44
CA LEU A 33 0.63 7.73 9.38
C LEU A 33 -0.30 7.96 10.57
N GLN A 34 0.28 8.12 11.76
CA GLN A 34 -0.48 8.37 12.99
C GLN A 34 -1.15 9.75 13.00
N ASN A 35 -0.61 10.72 12.27
CA ASN A 35 -1.18 12.05 12.14
C ASN A 35 -2.32 12.15 11.12
N SER A 36 -2.62 11.07 10.39
CA SER A 36 -3.78 11.00 9.51
C SER A 36 -4.97 10.38 10.26
N PRO A 37 -6.00 11.15 10.64
CA PRO A 37 -7.10 10.65 11.49
C PRO A 37 -7.96 9.57 10.83
N GLU A 38 -7.92 9.45 9.50
CA GLU A 38 -8.61 8.40 8.74
C GLU A 38 -7.86 7.04 8.75
N VAL A 39 -6.63 7.00 9.30
CA VAL A 39 -5.64 5.93 9.09
C VAL A 39 -5.35 5.13 10.37
N VAL A 40 -5.72 5.62 11.56
CA VAL A 40 -5.05 5.17 12.80
C VAL A 40 -5.30 3.69 13.19
N ASP A 41 -6.48 3.13 12.96
CA ASP A 41 -6.79 1.72 13.30
C ASP A 41 -6.84 0.76 12.09
N GLU A 42 -7.44 1.19 10.98
CA GLU A 42 -7.52 0.37 9.77
C GLU A 42 -6.16 0.28 9.06
N SER A 43 -5.34 1.34 9.11
CA SER A 43 -4.08 1.32 8.40
C SER A 43 -3.00 0.48 9.06
N GLN A 44 -3.01 0.27 10.38
CA GLN A 44 -2.04 -0.65 10.98
C GLN A 44 -2.30 -2.11 10.52
N LYS A 45 -3.57 -2.51 10.35
CA LYS A 45 -3.92 -3.81 9.78
C LYS A 45 -3.51 -3.91 8.31
N ILE A 46 -3.77 -2.86 7.53
CA ILE A 46 -3.37 -2.79 6.12
C ILE A 46 -1.84 -2.89 6.00
N ILE A 47 -1.09 -2.12 6.79
CA ILE A 47 0.38 -2.15 6.80
C ILE A 47 0.88 -3.55 7.17
N ASP A 48 0.34 -4.16 8.22
CA ASP A 48 0.72 -5.52 8.62
C ASP A 48 0.39 -6.55 7.52
N ASN A 49 -0.71 -6.37 6.78
CA ASN A 49 -1.08 -7.23 5.66
C ASN A 49 -0.15 -7.00 4.45
N LEU A 50 0.15 -5.76 4.08
CA LEU A 50 1.08 -5.43 2.99
C LEU A 50 2.49 -5.98 3.30
N GLU A 51 2.95 -5.85 4.54
CA GLU A 51 4.23 -6.38 5.01
C GLU A 51 4.25 -7.91 5.01
N LYS A 52 3.21 -8.57 5.52
CA LYS A 52 3.07 -10.05 5.43
C LYS A 52 3.07 -10.57 4.01
N ASN A 53 2.51 -9.80 3.08
CA ASN A 53 2.51 -10.13 1.67
C ASN A 53 3.82 -9.75 0.97
N GLY A 54 4.76 -9.11 1.68
CA GLY A 54 6.06 -8.68 1.18
C GLY A 54 5.93 -7.63 0.09
N LEU A 55 4.95 -6.73 0.20
CA LEU A 55 4.81 -5.58 -0.71
C LEU A 55 5.57 -4.37 -0.16
N ILE A 56 5.58 -4.22 1.16
CA ILE A 56 6.33 -3.19 1.86
C ILE A 56 7.24 -3.82 2.91
N GLU A 57 8.24 -3.07 3.35
CA GLU A 57 9.13 -3.44 4.46
C GLU A 57 9.34 -2.26 5.42
N ARG A 58 9.69 -2.59 6.67
CA ARG A 58 10.04 -1.61 7.71
C ARG A 58 11.55 -1.47 7.77
N GLU A 59 12.05 -0.29 7.42
CA GLU A 59 13.42 0.11 7.71
C GLU A 59 13.42 1.22 8.77
N GLN A 60 13.89 0.87 9.97
CA GLN A 60 13.90 1.77 11.13
C GLN A 60 12.49 2.32 11.45
N GLU A 61 12.23 3.59 11.12
CA GLU A 61 10.95 4.28 11.33
C GLU A 61 10.18 4.53 10.01
N ALA A 62 10.73 4.07 8.89
CA ALA A 62 10.19 4.23 7.54
C ALA A 62 9.54 2.94 7.01
N LEU A 63 8.50 3.13 6.22
CA LEU A 63 7.92 2.12 5.34
C LEU A 63 8.45 2.35 3.93
N LEU A 64 9.01 1.29 3.35
CA LEU A 64 9.53 1.28 1.98
C LEU A 64 8.75 0.27 1.14
N ILE A 65 8.62 0.55 -0.16
CA ILE A 65 8.08 -0.42 -1.12
C ILE A 65 9.19 -1.38 -1.54
N THR A 66 8.89 -2.67 -1.50
CA THR A 66 9.79 -3.72 -2.00
C THR A 66 9.69 -3.85 -3.52
N GLU A 67 10.66 -4.51 -4.17
CA GLU A 67 10.58 -4.82 -5.61
C GLU A 67 9.27 -5.53 -6.01
N LYS A 68 8.76 -6.43 -5.15
CA LYS A 68 7.48 -7.11 -5.36
C LYS A 68 6.30 -6.14 -5.27
N GLY A 69 6.35 -5.20 -4.34
CA GLY A 69 5.36 -4.14 -4.20
C GLY A 69 5.30 -3.24 -5.44
N GLU A 70 6.46 -2.86 -5.98
CA GLU A 70 6.54 -2.09 -7.23
C GLU A 70 5.91 -2.83 -8.41
N GLU A 71 6.16 -4.14 -8.54
CA GLU A 71 5.58 -4.94 -9.61
C GLU A 71 4.05 -5.05 -9.50
N VAL A 72 3.52 -5.23 -8.29
CA VAL A 72 2.07 -5.22 -8.03
C VAL A 72 1.47 -3.86 -8.38
N LEU A 73 2.08 -2.76 -7.97
CA LEU A 73 1.61 -1.41 -8.29
C LEU A 73 1.63 -1.14 -9.80
N ARG A 74 2.64 -1.63 -10.52
CA ARG A 74 2.69 -1.55 -11.98
C ARG A 74 1.51 -2.29 -12.62
N ILE A 75 1.20 -3.50 -12.15
CA ILE A 75 0.04 -4.27 -12.63
C ILE A 75 -1.27 -3.52 -12.36
N LEU A 76 -1.43 -2.96 -11.15
CA LEU A 76 -2.62 -2.17 -10.80
C LEU A 76 -2.76 -0.93 -11.70
N HIS A 77 -1.65 -0.25 -12.01
CA HIS A 77 -1.65 0.89 -12.92
C HIS A 77 -2.09 0.49 -14.33
N GLN A 78 -1.54 -0.59 -14.89
CA GLN A 78 -1.91 -1.11 -16.20
C GLN A 78 -3.38 -1.53 -16.29
N LEU A 79 -3.92 -2.12 -15.21
CA LEU A 79 -5.34 -2.47 -15.11
C LEU A 79 -6.21 -1.20 -15.12
N ASN A 80 -5.85 -0.19 -14.34
CA ASN A 80 -6.57 1.08 -14.30
C ASN A 80 -6.53 1.80 -15.67
N GLU A 81 -5.38 1.82 -16.35
CA GLU A 81 -5.28 2.39 -17.70
C GLU A 81 -6.16 1.62 -18.70
N SER A 82 -6.13 0.29 -18.66
CA SER A 82 -6.94 -0.57 -19.54
C SER A 82 -8.44 -0.41 -19.31
N MET A 83 -8.86 -0.14 -18.07
CA MET A 83 -10.25 0.12 -17.71
C MET A 83 -10.74 1.52 -18.12
N ASN A 84 -9.84 2.51 -18.16
CA ASN A 84 -10.17 3.88 -18.58
C ASN A 84 -10.10 4.09 -20.11
N THR A 85 -9.72 3.06 -20.88
CA THR A 85 -9.70 3.07 -22.35
C THR A 85 -10.95 2.51 -23.03
N ASN A 86 -12.07 2.32 -22.31
CA ASN A 86 -13.39 1.99 -22.88
C ASN A 86 -14.42 3.07 -22.55
#